data_AF-A0A1Y3R7X4-F1
#
_entry.id   AF-A0A1Y3R7X4-F1
#
_cell.length_a   1.000
_cell.length_b   1.000
_cell.length_c   1.000
_cell.angle_alpha   90.00
_cell.angle_beta   90.00
_cell.angle_gamma   90.00
#
_symmetry.space_group_name_H-M   'P 1'
#
loop_
_entity.id
_entity.type
_entity.pdbx_description
1 polymer ?
#
loop_
_entity_poly.entity_id
_entity_poly.type
_entity_poly.pdbx_seq_one_letter_code
_entity_poly.pdbx_strand_id
1 'polypeptide(L)' 'MTLTAKEAAEYSNIGINKIDSMLHSPNCPFVLFVGSKKLVKRKEFEQYISQALVI' A
#
# COMPACT_ATOMS: atom_id res chain seq x y z
N MET A 1 -6.81 5.79 -9.67
CA MET A 1 -6.38 6.70 -8.59
C MET A 1 -5.29 6.01 -7.80
N THR A 2 -4.13 6.63 -7.64
CA THR A 2 -2.99 6.10 -6.85
C THR A 2 -2.96 6.80 -5.50
N LEU A 3 -2.68 6.07 -4.43
CA LEU A 3 -2.55 6.60 -3.07
C LEU A 3 -1.07 6.75 -2.72
N THR A 4 -0.73 7.75 -1.94
CA THR A 4 0.57 7.85 -1.28
C THR A 4 0.63 6.88 -0.09
N ALA A 5 1.84 6.57 0.39
CA ALA A 5 2.01 5.73 1.57
C ALA A 5 1.30 6.30 2.82
N LYS A 6 1.19 7.64 2.91
CA LYS A 6 0.49 8.32 4.00
C LYS A 6 -1.03 8.16 3.88
N GLU A 7 -1.60 8.38 2.70
CA GLU A 7 -3.03 8.18 2.49
C GLU A 7 -3.41 6.71 2.66
N ALA A 8 -2.56 5.78 2.21
CA ALA A 8 -2.77 4.35 2.44
C ALA A 8 -2.73 3.98 3.93
N ALA A 9 -1.82 4.60 4.70
CA ALA A 9 -1.75 4.43 6.15
C ALA A 9 -3.01 4.94 6.86
N GLU A 10 -3.50 6.14 6.50
CA GLU A 10 -4.73 6.72 7.05
C GLU A 10 -5.98 5.91 6.65
N TYR A 11 -6.05 5.43 5.41
CA TYR A 11 -7.19 4.64 4.91
C TYR A 11 -7.29 3.26 5.56
N SER A 12 -6.16 2.57 5.70
CA SER A 12 -6.10 1.21 6.26
C SER A 12 -5.97 1.17 7.78
N ASN A 13 -5.73 2.34 8.40
CA ASN A 13 -5.36 2.46 9.80
C ASN A 13 -4.08 1.67 10.16
N ILE A 14 -3.20 1.43 9.17
CA ILE A 14 -1.91 0.76 9.34
C ILE A 14 -0.81 1.82 9.44
N GLY A 15 0.07 1.70 10.43
CA GLY A 15 1.17 2.65 10.63
C GLY A 15 2.09 2.80 9.39
N ILE A 16 2.56 4.01 9.14
CA ILE A 16 3.37 4.35 7.95
C ILE A 16 4.65 3.52 7.82
N ASN A 17 5.29 3.16 8.93
CA ASN A 17 6.48 2.29 8.93
C ASN A 17 6.17 0.89 8.40
N LYS A 18 4.97 0.37 8.71
CA LYS A 18 4.51 -0.93 8.25
C LYS A 18 4.15 -0.86 6.76
N ILE A 19 3.49 0.21 6.31
CA ILE A 19 3.23 0.47 4.89
C ILE A 19 4.55 0.58 4.11
N ASP A 20 5.54 1.31 4.61
CA ASP A 20 6.83 1.41 3.93
C ASP A 20 7.58 0.06 3.88
N SER A 21 7.52 -0.73 4.96
CA SER A 21 8.05 -2.10 4.98
C SER A 21 7.34 -3.01 3.98
N MET A 22 6.02 -2.89 3.86
CA MET A 22 5.25 -3.60 2.85
C MET A 22 5.72 -3.19 1.45
N LEU A 23 5.78 -1.89 1.15
CA LEU A 23 6.22 -1.38 -0.16
C LEU A 23 7.68 -1.71 -0.50
N HIS A 24 8.52 -1.99 0.49
CA HIS A 24 9.90 -2.48 0.33
C HIS A 24 10.00 -3.99 0.10
N SER A 25 8.90 -4.74 0.18
CA SER A 25 8.94 -6.19 0.02
C SER A 25 9.26 -6.56 -1.44
N PRO A 26 10.22 -7.48 -1.68
CA PRO A 26 10.49 -7.97 -3.02
C PRO A 26 9.24 -8.69 -3.53
N ASN A 27 8.65 -8.23 -4.64
CA ASN A 27 7.36 -8.65 -5.22
C ASN A 27 6.09 -8.07 -4.60
N CYS A 28 6.09 -6.81 -4.14
CA CYS A 28 4.83 -6.19 -3.74
C CYS A 28 3.89 -5.93 -4.95
N PRO A 29 2.65 -6.45 -4.96
CA PRO A 29 1.74 -6.30 -6.11
C PRO A 29 1.13 -4.89 -6.22
N PHE A 30 0.99 -4.20 -5.09
CA PHE A 30 0.38 -2.87 -5.00
C PHE A 30 1.39 -1.71 -5.01
N VAL A 31 2.70 -1.96 -5.12
CA VAL A 31 3.70 -0.87 -5.25
C VAL A 31 3.82 -0.44 -6.71
N LEU A 32 3.90 0.87 -6.92
CA LEU A 32 4.19 1.51 -8.20
C LEU A 32 5.37 2.46 -7.99
N PHE A 33 6.44 2.25 -8.75
CA PHE A 33 7.60 3.15 -8.75
C PHE A 33 7.46 4.17 -9.88
N VAL A 34 7.42 5.45 -9.53
CA VAL A 34 7.43 6.58 -10.48
C VAL A 34 8.70 7.37 -10.23
N GLY A 35 9.77 7.02 -10.97
CA GLY A 35 11.11 7.50 -10.69
C GLY A 35 11.55 7.11 -9.29
N SER A 36 11.90 8.08 -8.45
CA SER A 36 12.28 7.88 -7.04
C SER A 36 11.08 7.82 -6.08
N LYS A 37 9.85 8.06 -6.56
CA LYS A 37 8.65 8.07 -5.71
C LYS A 37 7.99 6.70 -5.70
N LYS A 38 7.55 6.28 -4.51
CA LYS A 38 6.72 5.09 -4.31
C LYS A 38 5.26 5.50 -4.20
N LEU A 39 4.41 4.89 -4.99
CA LEU A 39 2.96 5.05 -4.96
C LEU A 39 2.30 3.69 -4.71
N VAL A 40 1.08 3.74 -4.20
CA VAL A 40 0.26 2.57 -3.92
C VAL A 40 -0.86 2.49 -4.95
N LYS A 41 -0.98 1.34 -5.61
CA LYS A 41 -2.11 1.04 -6.51
C LYS A 41 -3.35 0.79 -5.65
N ARG A 42 -4.33 1.69 -5.72
CA ARG A 42 -5.55 1.63 -4.89
C ARG A 42 -6.29 0.30 -4.98
N LYS A 43 -6.56 -0.20 -6.20
CA LYS A 43 -7.31 -1.46 -6.40
C LYS A 43 -6.60 -2.67 -5.77
N GLU A 44 -5.31 -2.83 -6.07
CA GLU A 44 -4.50 -3.94 -5.54
C GLU A 44 -4.38 -3.85 -4.02
N PHE A 45 -4.25 -2.64 -3.47
CA PHE A 45 -4.18 -2.41 -2.03
C PHE A 45 -5.52 -2.66 -1.33
N GLU A 46 -6.63 -2.20 -1.89
CA GLU A 46 -7.98 -2.49 -1.38
C GLU A 46 -8.26 -4.00 -1.40
N GLN A 47 -7.86 -4.71 -2.46
CA GLN A 47 -7.98 -6.16 -2.54
C GLN A 47 -7.12 -6.87 -1.49
N TYR A 48 -5.89 -6.40 -1.26
CA TYR A 48 -5.00 -6.92 -0.23
C TYR A 48 -5.58 -6.73 1.19
N ILE A 49 -6.09 -5.53 1.49
CA ILE A 49 -6.73 -5.22 2.77
C ILE A 49 -8.00 -6.07 2.95
N SER A 50 -8.82 -6.19 1.91
CA SER A 50 -10.05 -7.00 1.93
C SER A 50 -9.77 -8.48 2.17
N GLN A 51 -8.67 -9.01 1.64
CA GLN A 51 -8.23 -10.38 1.93
C GLN A 51 -7.67 -10.56 3.34
N ALA A 52 -6.97 -9.54 3.86
CA ALA A 52 -6.37 -9.58 5.20
C ALA A 52 -7.42 -9.39 6.31
N LEU A 53 -8.49 -8.65 6.04
CA LEU A 53 -9.58 -8.36 6.97
C LEU A 53 -10.72 -9.36 6.74
N VAL A 54 -10.49 -10.59 7.22
CA VAL A 54 -11.58 -11.57 7.40
C VAL A 54 -12.52 -11.00 8.46
N ILE A 55 -13.69 -10.53 8.03
CA ILE A 55 -14.84 -10.29 8.93
C ILE A 55 -15.48 -11.64 9.23
#